data_AF-A0A7H8PXS8-F1
#
_entry.id   AF-A0A7H8PXS8-F1
#
_cell.length_a   1.000
_cell.length_b   1.000
_cell.length_c   1.000
_cell.angle_alpha   90.00
_cell.angle_beta   90.00
_cell.angle_gamma   90.00
#
_symmetry.space_group_name_H-M   'P 1'
#
loop_
_entity.id
_entity.type
_entity.pdbx_description
1 polymer ?
#
loop_
_entity_poly.entity_id
_entity_poly.type
_entity_poly.pdbx_seq_one_letter_code
_entity_poly.pdbx_strand_id
1 'polypeptide(L)'
;MIRLDRRYYLRGLYAAFRWMMNPVSEGGAKQVPRARIYLTGPQILKDVEEMRRHPVGARLLREKPDFGEACQLKNLENMPEGSFGHAYYKMMSAPGIAPAYLLAGLAYRDGFFDSIDMDEDTRWLLERGLFEHDPSHILSGYGTDLSGEMLNILYAQGLSGVPRWLAFAGPFGILSSIIIPKVGWKEWRRLLKEAYRRGAQARAHFPPQAYPYEELFPRPLSEVREYLGIEPLPEGFSTAGWLNGSFLGRKFATGFAPKKNKAKNKSQKEAESKPDISALSQLVIDRGVHWRDFMRAGKECQERLRELAASGASSERLQAELSN
;
A
#
# COMPACT_ATOMS: atom_id res chain seq x y z
N MET A 1 -17.65 0.05 18.63
CA MET A 1 -16.32 -0.58 18.58
C MET A 1 -16.38 -1.81 17.69
N ILE A 2 -15.41 -1.99 16.77
CA ILE A 2 -15.32 -3.13 15.85
C ILE A 2 -14.50 -4.22 16.54
N ARG A 3 -15.00 -5.46 16.63
CA ARG A 3 -14.27 -6.57 17.25
C ARG A 3 -13.65 -7.47 16.20
N LEU A 4 -12.39 -7.86 16.39
CA LEU A 4 -11.67 -8.70 15.43
C LEU A 4 -12.01 -10.20 15.54
N ASP A 5 -12.69 -10.65 16.59
CA ASP A 5 -13.15 -12.04 16.73
C ASP A 5 -14.32 -12.41 15.80
N ARG A 6 -14.79 -11.47 14.97
CA ARG A 6 -15.93 -11.65 14.07
C ARG A 6 -15.62 -11.18 12.65
N ARG A 7 -16.34 -11.76 11.67
CA ARG A 7 -16.34 -11.31 10.27
C ARG A 7 -17.59 -10.49 10.00
N TYR A 8 -17.41 -9.30 9.44
CA TYR A 8 -18.49 -8.38 9.06
C TYR A 8 -18.71 -8.44 7.54
N TYR A 9 -19.16 -9.58 7.03
CA TYR A 9 -19.23 -9.85 5.59
C TYR A 9 -19.91 -8.75 4.77
N LEU A 10 -21.09 -8.27 5.17
CA LEU A 10 -21.81 -7.22 4.45
C LEU A 10 -21.02 -5.91 4.39
N ARG A 11 -20.38 -5.50 5.50
CA ARG A 11 -19.56 -4.28 5.55
C ARG A 11 -18.29 -4.44 4.72
N GLY A 12 -17.66 -5.62 4.78
CA GLY A 12 -16.47 -5.95 4.01
C GLY A 12 -16.73 -5.98 2.51
N LEU A 13 -17.79 -6.66 2.07
CA LEU A 13 -18.21 -6.69 0.67
C LEU A 13 -18.60 -5.30 0.17
N TYR A 14 -19.29 -4.50 0.99
CA TYR A 14 -19.62 -3.12 0.65
C TYR A 14 -18.37 -2.25 0.48
N ALA A 15 -17.39 -2.36 1.38
CA ALA A 15 -16.11 -1.67 1.26
C ALA A 15 -15.36 -2.09 -0.03
N ALA A 16 -15.29 -3.39 -0.30
CA ALA A 16 -14.65 -3.91 -1.51
C ALA A 16 -15.37 -3.47 -2.80
N PHE A 17 -16.70 -3.39 -2.79
CA PHE A 17 -17.48 -2.83 -3.90
C PHE A 17 -17.19 -1.34 -4.10
N ARG A 18 -17.15 -0.55 -3.01
CA ARG A 18 -16.80 0.88 -3.08
C ARG A 18 -15.39 1.12 -3.64
N TRP A 19 -14.43 0.27 -3.27
CA TRP A 19 -13.10 0.27 -3.89
C TRP A 19 -13.20 0.00 -5.39
N MET A 20 -13.88 -1.08 -5.82
CA MET A 20 -14.01 -1.46 -7.23
C MET A 20 -14.63 -0.34 -8.10
N MET A 21 -15.57 0.44 -7.56
CA MET A 21 -16.18 1.56 -8.28
C MET A 21 -15.20 2.74 -8.49
N ASN A 22 -14.29 2.99 -7.55
CA ASN A 22 -13.34 4.11 -7.57
C ASN A 22 -11.93 3.72 -7.07
N PRO A 23 -11.26 2.75 -7.70
CA PRO A 23 -10.05 2.11 -7.15
C PRO A 23 -8.84 3.04 -7.05
N VAL A 24 -8.85 4.11 -7.87
CA VAL A 24 -7.75 5.09 -8.02
C VAL A 24 -8.04 6.41 -7.30
N SER A 25 -8.96 6.39 -6.34
CA SER A 25 -9.32 7.57 -5.55
C SER A 25 -9.03 7.33 -4.09
N GLU A 26 -8.76 8.39 -3.34
CA GLU A 26 -8.56 8.33 -1.89
C GLU A 26 -9.74 7.64 -1.18
N GLY A 27 -10.96 7.95 -1.65
CA GLY A 27 -12.20 7.34 -1.15
C GLY A 27 -12.33 5.85 -1.43
N GLY A 28 -11.65 5.33 -2.46
CA GLY A 28 -11.56 3.90 -2.77
C GLY A 28 -10.40 3.22 -2.05
N ALA A 29 -9.22 3.83 -2.04
CA ALA A 29 -8.04 3.31 -1.34
C ALA A 29 -8.28 3.10 0.15
N LYS A 30 -8.99 4.03 0.80
CA LYS A 30 -9.38 3.88 2.21
C LYS A 30 -10.29 2.68 2.50
N GLN A 31 -10.92 2.10 1.46
CA GLN A 31 -11.77 0.93 1.62
C GLN A 31 -10.99 -0.38 1.64
N VAL A 32 -9.76 -0.42 1.11
CA VAL A 32 -8.92 -1.63 1.11
C VAL A 32 -8.65 -2.14 2.53
N PRO A 33 -8.10 -1.33 3.47
CA PRO A 33 -7.91 -1.78 4.84
C PRO A 33 -9.23 -2.10 5.55
N ARG A 34 -10.30 -1.37 5.26
CA ARG A 34 -11.65 -1.64 5.79
C ARG A 34 -12.14 -3.02 5.34
N ALA A 35 -12.04 -3.34 4.06
CA ALA A 35 -12.44 -4.62 3.50
C ALA A 35 -11.61 -5.76 4.11
N ARG A 36 -10.28 -5.60 4.22
CA ARG A 36 -9.40 -6.56 4.87
C ARG A 36 -9.85 -6.82 6.31
N ILE A 37 -9.89 -5.79 7.16
CA ILE A 37 -10.26 -5.91 8.57
C ILE A 37 -11.66 -6.54 8.76
N TYR A 38 -12.66 -6.07 8.01
CA TYR A 38 -14.02 -6.62 8.13
C TYR A 38 -14.13 -8.07 7.69
N LEU A 39 -13.41 -8.48 6.64
CA LEU A 39 -13.51 -9.83 6.09
C LEU A 39 -12.59 -10.83 6.81
N THR A 40 -11.48 -10.38 7.37
CA THR A 40 -10.39 -11.23 7.88
C THR A 40 -10.04 -11.03 9.35
N GLY A 41 -10.85 -10.31 10.13
CA GLY A 41 -10.63 -10.09 11.58
C GLY A 41 -10.08 -11.30 12.34
N PRO A 42 -10.76 -12.47 12.34
CA PRO A 42 -10.28 -13.63 13.09
C PRO A 42 -8.95 -14.18 12.59
N GLN A 43 -8.66 -14.00 11.29
CA GLN A 43 -7.38 -14.40 10.72
C GLN A 43 -6.25 -13.49 11.19
N ILE A 44 -6.50 -12.18 11.36
CA ILE A 44 -5.49 -11.25 11.90
C ILE A 44 -5.07 -11.67 13.31
N LEU A 45 -6.04 -12.02 14.18
CA LEU A 45 -5.73 -12.52 15.53
C LEU A 45 -4.93 -13.83 15.49
N LYS A 46 -5.27 -14.72 14.53
CA LYS A 46 -4.51 -15.95 14.31
C LYS A 46 -3.09 -15.66 13.81
N ASP A 47 -2.91 -14.70 12.92
CA ASP A 47 -1.60 -14.32 12.37
C ASP A 47 -0.68 -13.81 13.50
N VAL A 48 -1.19 -13.01 14.45
CA VAL A 48 -0.43 -12.60 15.64
C VAL A 48 0.01 -13.82 16.46
N GLU A 49 -0.89 -14.78 16.67
CA GLU A 49 -0.57 -16.00 17.41
C GLU A 49 0.45 -16.90 16.67
N GLU A 50 0.37 -16.95 15.33
CA GLU A 50 1.38 -17.60 14.49
C GLU A 50 2.73 -16.88 14.60
N MET A 51 2.75 -15.54 14.68
CA MET A 51 3.99 -14.78 14.91
C MET A 51 4.64 -15.11 16.25
N ARG A 52 3.86 -15.24 17.33
CA ARG A 52 4.39 -15.58 18.66
C ARG A 52 5.12 -16.92 18.68
N ARG A 53 4.75 -17.86 17.81
CA ARG A 53 5.40 -19.17 17.68
C ARG A 53 6.56 -19.18 16.69
N HIS A 54 6.69 -18.15 15.87
CA HIS A 54 7.76 -18.03 14.87
C HIS A 54 8.95 -17.24 15.46
N PRO A 55 10.21 -17.72 15.38
CA PRO A 55 11.35 -17.03 16.00
C PRO A 55 11.51 -15.57 15.57
N VAL A 56 11.37 -15.28 14.27
CA VAL A 56 11.42 -13.91 13.75
C VAL A 56 10.14 -13.15 14.12
N GLY A 57 8.99 -13.80 14.12
CA GLY A 57 7.71 -13.16 14.44
C GLY A 57 7.64 -12.70 15.90
N ALA A 58 8.09 -13.55 16.82
CA ALA A 58 8.17 -13.26 18.25
C ALA A 58 9.16 -12.12 18.54
N ARG A 59 10.28 -12.07 17.79
CA ARG A 59 11.20 -10.92 17.84
C ARG A 59 10.49 -9.64 17.42
N LEU A 60 9.84 -9.65 16.25
CA LEU A 60 9.15 -8.48 15.72
C LEU A 60 8.02 -7.99 16.63
N LEU A 61 7.24 -8.88 17.26
CA LEU A 61 6.21 -8.49 18.21
C LEU A 61 6.78 -7.87 19.50
N ARG A 62 7.99 -8.26 19.91
CA ARG A 62 8.67 -7.65 21.06
C ARG A 62 9.25 -6.28 20.71
N GLU A 63 9.91 -6.17 19.56
CA GLU A 63 10.65 -4.97 19.15
C GLU A 63 9.78 -3.92 18.48
N LYS A 64 8.65 -4.34 17.89
CA LYS A 64 7.68 -3.50 17.20
C LYS A 64 8.32 -2.43 16.30
N PRO A 65 9.22 -2.80 15.36
CA PRO A 65 9.85 -1.82 14.48
C PRO A 65 8.81 -1.04 13.68
N ASP A 66 9.09 0.24 13.43
CA ASP A 66 8.19 1.12 12.69
C ASP A 66 8.43 1.01 11.18
N PHE A 67 7.67 0.12 10.55
CA PHE A 67 7.77 -0.07 9.10
C PHE A 67 7.43 1.18 8.30
N GLY A 68 6.50 2.01 8.82
CA GLY A 68 6.11 3.25 8.17
C GLY A 68 7.23 4.29 8.16
N GLU A 69 8.06 4.32 9.20
CA GLU A 69 9.27 5.14 9.25
C GLU A 69 10.35 4.56 8.33
N ALA A 70 10.57 3.24 8.34
CA ALA A 70 11.54 2.60 7.46
C ALA A 70 11.25 2.83 5.95
N CYS A 71 9.97 2.99 5.59
CA CYS A 71 9.53 3.28 4.22
C CYS A 71 9.66 4.77 3.81
N GLN A 72 10.12 5.67 4.68
CA GLN A 72 10.28 7.08 4.33
C GLN A 72 11.46 7.28 3.36
N LEU A 73 11.29 8.19 2.39
CA LEU A 73 12.31 8.44 1.35
C LEU A 73 13.69 8.77 1.94
N LYS A 74 13.75 9.62 2.96
CA LYS A 74 14.98 9.99 3.69
C LYS A 74 15.74 8.77 4.25
N ASN A 75 15.02 7.70 4.61
CA ASN A 75 15.59 6.49 5.19
C ASN A 75 15.99 5.47 4.10
N LEU A 76 15.48 5.63 2.88
CA LEU A 76 15.74 4.73 1.76
C LEU A 76 16.79 5.27 0.77
N GLU A 77 16.96 6.59 0.69
CA GLU A 77 17.79 7.25 -0.34
C GLU A 77 19.27 6.81 -0.32
N ASN A 78 19.78 6.51 0.87
CA ASN A 78 21.17 6.11 1.10
C ASN A 78 21.36 4.58 1.19
N MET A 79 20.32 3.80 0.90
CA MET A 79 20.44 2.33 0.88
C MET A 79 21.37 1.89 -0.26
N PRO A 80 22.15 0.80 -0.09
CA PRO A 80 23.14 0.36 -1.08
C PRO A 80 22.53 0.13 -2.46
N GLU A 81 23.25 0.47 -3.53
CA GLU A 81 22.77 0.16 -4.89
C GLU A 81 22.57 -1.36 -5.06
N GLY A 82 21.48 -1.76 -5.74
CA GLY A 82 21.08 -3.16 -5.89
C GLY A 82 20.36 -3.76 -4.67
N SER A 83 20.28 -3.02 -3.55
CA SER A 83 19.49 -3.44 -2.40
C SER A 83 17.98 -3.33 -2.64
N PHE A 84 17.21 -4.07 -1.85
CA PHE A 84 15.75 -3.99 -1.85
C PHE A 84 15.26 -2.57 -1.52
N GLY A 85 15.84 -1.93 -0.50
CA GLY A 85 15.50 -0.57 -0.09
C GLY A 85 15.80 0.46 -1.17
N HIS A 86 16.94 0.34 -1.86
CA HIS A 86 17.29 1.24 -2.96
C HIS A 86 16.38 1.04 -4.20
N ALA A 87 15.99 -0.21 -4.49
CA ALA A 87 15.00 -0.48 -5.53
C ALA A 87 13.62 0.11 -5.17
N TYR A 88 13.24 0.02 -3.90
CA TYR A 88 12.01 0.64 -3.38
C TYR A 88 12.07 2.17 -3.43
N TYR A 89 13.20 2.78 -3.05
CA TYR A 89 13.46 4.22 -3.21
C TYR A 89 13.26 4.67 -4.67
N LYS A 90 13.91 4.00 -5.63
CA LYS A 90 13.80 4.32 -7.06
C LYS A 90 12.34 4.33 -7.55
N MET A 91 11.52 3.39 -7.07
CA MET A 91 10.09 3.35 -7.40
C MET A 91 9.31 4.49 -6.72
N MET A 92 9.53 4.74 -5.43
CA MET A 92 8.79 5.75 -4.67
C MET A 92 9.18 7.19 -5.01
N SER A 93 10.40 7.42 -5.51
CA SER A 93 10.88 8.73 -5.98
C SER A 93 10.45 9.06 -7.42
N ALA A 94 9.76 8.14 -8.10
CA ALA A 94 9.28 8.40 -9.46
C ALA A 94 8.21 9.52 -9.47
N PRO A 95 8.21 10.42 -10.47
CA PRO A 95 7.24 11.50 -10.55
C PRO A 95 5.79 11.01 -10.49
N GLY A 96 4.97 11.63 -9.64
CA GLY A 96 3.54 11.32 -9.51
C GLY A 96 3.21 10.13 -8.60
N ILE A 97 4.21 9.50 -7.97
CA ILE A 97 3.98 8.53 -6.90
C ILE A 97 3.76 9.27 -5.58
N ALA A 98 2.65 8.97 -4.91
CA ALA A 98 2.37 9.51 -3.60
C ALA A 98 3.23 8.79 -2.54
N PRO A 99 3.75 9.49 -1.52
CA PRO A 99 4.39 8.85 -0.38
C PRO A 99 3.53 7.73 0.22
N ALA A 100 4.15 6.59 0.55
CA ALA A 100 3.45 5.38 1.00
C ALA A 100 2.53 5.63 2.20
N TYR A 101 2.97 6.47 3.15
CA TYR A 101 2.19 6.81 4.33
C TYR A 101 0.89 7.56 4.02
N LEU A 102 0.77 8.26 2.88
CA LEU A 102 -0.47 8.94 2.52
C LEU A 102 -1.58 7.95 2.20
N LEU A 103 -1.26 6.80 1.61
CA LEU A 103 -2.22 5.73 1.34
C LEU A 103 -2.44 4.84 2.56
N ALA A 104 -1.35 4.39 3.19
CA ALA A 104 -1.41 3.59 4.41
C ALA A 104 -2.19 4.32 5.51
N GLY A 105 -1.91 5.61 5.70
CA GLY A 105 -2.53 6.43 6.73
C GLY A 105 -4.02 6.74 6.51
N LEU A 106 -4.62 6.43 5.35
CA LEU A 106 -6.07 6.56 5.15
C LEU A 106 -6.89 5.67 6.09
N ALA A 107 -6.26 4.67 6.73
CA ALA A 107 -6.88 3.88 7.79
C ALA A 107 -7.23 4.73 9.02
N TYR A 108 -6.40 5.72 9.37
CA TYR A 108 -6.63 6.62 10.52
C TYR A 108 -7.72 7.66 10.26
N ARG A 109 -8.08 7.89 8.99
CA ARG A 109 -9.15 8.83 8.66
C ARG A 109 -10.48 8.37 9.20
N ASP A 110 -11.25 9.35 9.68
CA ASP A 110 -12.60 9.20 10.19
C ASP A 110 -12.68 8.33 11.46
N GLY A 111 -11.56 8.16 12.18
CA GLY A 111 -11.47 7.37 13.43
C GLY A 111 -11.67 5.85 13.25
N PHE A 112 -11.65 5.34 12.01
CA PHE A 112 -11.93 3.93 11.74
C PHE A 112 -10.94 3.00 12.44
N PHE A 113 -9.64 3.25 12.28
CA PHE A 113 -8.60 2.39 12.87
C PHE A 113 -8.69 2.36 14.40
N ASP A 114 -8.95 3.50 15.04
CA ASP A 114 -9.07 3.59 16.50
C ASP A 114 -10.39 3.05 17.05
N SER A 115 -11.39 2.87 16.18
CA SER A 115 -12.67 2.26 16.56
C SER A 115 -12.59 0.74 16.76
N ILE A 116 -11.44 0.12 16.44
CA ILE A 116 -11.21 -1.31 16.52
C ILE A 116 -10.72 -1.69 17.92
N ASP A 117 -11.37 -2.69 18.51
CA ASP A 117 -11.00 -3.33 19.77
C ASP A 117 -9.88 -4.33 19.51
N MET A 118 -8.66 -4.00 19.92
CA MET A 118 -7.46 -4.80 19.66
C MET A 118 -6.33 -4.48 20.63
N ASP A 119 -5.52 -5.49 20.95
CA ASP A 119 -4.29 -5.32 21.73
C ASP A 119 -3.18 -4.63 20.92
N GLU A 120 -2.08 -4.32 21.59
CA GLU A 120 -0.94 -3.60 21.00
C GLU A 120 -0.26 -4.40 19.88
N ASP A 121 -0.09 -5.71 20.05
CA ASP A 121 0.51 -6.59 19.04
C ASP A 121 -0.32 -6.61 17.76
N THR A 122 -1.65 -6.71 17.89
CA THR A 122 -2.59 -6.72 16.78
C THR A 122 -2.64 -5.36 16.09
N ARG A 123 -2.62 -4.27 16.88
CA ARG A 123 -2.53 -2.91 16.34
C ARG A 123 -1.25 -2.76 15.51
N TRP A 124 -0.09 -3.13 16.06
CA TRP A 124 1.19 -3.05 15.38
C TRP A 124 1.22 -3.87 14.08
N LEU A 125 0.71 -5.12 14.10
CA LEU A 125 0.63 -5.95 12.89
C LEU A 125 -0.27 -5.32 11.82
N LEU A 126 -1.42 -4.78 12.22
CA LEU A 126 -2.33 -4.13 11.29
C LEU A 126 -1.71 -2.88 10.66
N GLU A 127 -1.02 -2.04 11.45
CA GLU A 127 -0.32 -0.86 10.95
C GLU A 127 0.77 -1.25 9.96
N ARG A 128 1.59 -2.25 10.29
CA ARG A 128 2.61 -2.82 9.40
C ARG A 128 2.00 -3.26 8.07
N GLY A 129 0.89 -3.99 8.14
CA GLY A 129 0.17 -4.50 6.96
C GLY A 129 -0.37 -3.42 6.01
N LEU A 130 -0.44 -2.15 6.42
CA LEU A 130 -0.85 -1.03 5.56
C LEU A 130 0.24 -0.61 4.57
N PHE A 131 1.51 -0.90 4.89
CA PHE A 131 2.68 -0.49 4.10
C PHE A 131 3.20 -1.61 3.18
N GLU A 132 2.75 -2.86 3.34
CA GLU A 132 3.25 -4.01 2.58
C GLU A 132 2.93 -3.96 1.08
N HIS A 133 1.94 -3.17 0.68
CA HIS A 133 1.49 -3.08 -0.71
C HIS A 133 2.61 -2.61 -1.65
N ASP A 134 3.21 -1.45 -1.40
CA ASP A 134 4.17 -0.88 -2.36
C ASP A 134 5.47 -1.72 -2.44
N PRO A 135 6.08 -2.16 -1.33
CA PRO A 135 7.24 -3.04 -1.37
C PRO A 135 6.96 -4.39 -2.05
N SER A 136 5.71 -4.86 -2.07
CA SER A 136 5.36 -6.11 -2.77
C SER A 136 5.55 -6.03 -4.29
N HIS A 137 5.47 -4.84 -4.90
CA HIS A 137 5.82 -4.67 -6.32
C HIS A 137 7.30 -4.98 -6.58
N ILE A 138 8.18 -4.53 -5.69
CA ILE A 138 9.62 -4.78 -5.80
C ILE A 138 9.91 -6.26 -5.56
N LEU A 139 9.36 -6.86 -4.51
CA LEU A 139 9.58 -8.26 -4.19
C LEU A 139 9.06 -9.19 -5.28
N SER A 140 7.81 -9.01 -5.72
CA SER A 140 7.17 -9.86 -6.73
C SER A 140 7.68 -9.60 -8.16
N GLY A 141 8.21 -8.39 -8.40
CA GLY A 141 8.64 -7.90 -9.71
C GLY A 141 7.50 -7.36 -10.58
N TYR A 142 6.25 -7.36 -10.12
CA TYR A 142 5.13 -6.78 -10.87
C TYR A 142 5.16 -5.24 -10.76
N GLY A 143 5.17 -4.56 -11.91
CA GLY A 143 5.20 -3.10 -11.97
C GLY A 143 3.94 -2.43 -11.41
N THR A 144 3.98 -1.11 -11.28
CA THR A 144 2.86 -0.27 -10.80
C THR A 144 1.93 0.20 -11.92
N ASP A 145 2.16 -0.22 -13.17
CA ASP A 145 1.18 -0.03 -14.24
C ASP A 145 -0.08 -0.87 -13.99
N LEU A 146 -1.19 -0.54 -14.65
CA LEU A 146 -2.47 -1.21 -14.38
C LEU A 146 -2.42 -2.74 -14.53
N SER A 147 -1.67 -3.27 -15.50
CA SER A 147 -1.54 -4.72 -15.65
C SER A 147 -0.67 -5.31 -14.54
N GLY A 148 0.44 -4.66 -14.21
CA GLY A 148 1.29 -5.02 -13.07
C GLY A 148 0.53 -5.01 -11.73
N GLU A 149 -0.26 -3.98 -11.46
CA GLU A 149 -1.14 -3.85 -10.29
C GLU A 149 -2.10 -5.03 -10.18
N MET A 150 -2.78 -5.40 -11.27
CA MET A 150 -3.71 -6.53 -11.23
C MET A 150 -3.00 -7.88 -10.99
N LEU A 151 -1.77 -8.05 -11.49
CA LEU A 151 -0.96 -9.22 -11.15
C LEU A 151 -0.53 -9.18 -9.69
N ASN A 152 -0.08 -8.03 -9.19
CA ASN A 152 0.35 -7.85 -7.82
C ASN A 152 -0.79 -8.07 -6.82
N ILE A 153 -2.02 -7.63 -7.13
CA ILE A 153 -3.22 -7.94 -6.35
C ILE A 153 -3.41 -9.45 -6.22
N LEU A 154 -3.33 -10.22 -7.31
CA LEU A 154 -3.52 -11.68 -7.23
C LEU A 154 -2.35 -12.37 -6.52
N TYR A 155 -1.13 -11.88 -6.68
CA TYR A 155 0.03 -12.30 -5.88
C TYR A 155 -0.21 -12.08 -4.39
N ALA A 156 -0.63 -10.88 -3.99
CA ALA A 156 -0.94 -10.55 -2.60
C ALA A 156 -2.08 -11.39 -2.02
N GLN A 157 -3.09 -11.76 -2.82
CA GLN A 157 -4.15 -12.69 -2.39
C GLN A 157 -3.59 -14.09 -2.08
N GLY A 158 -2.68 -14.59 -2.92
CA GLY A 158 -1.97 -15.84 -2.66
C GLY A 158 -1.10 -15.76 -1.40
N LEU A 159 -0.32 -14.68 -1.27
CA LEU A 159 0.54 -14.42 -0.13
C LEU A 159 -0.25 -14.33 1.19
N SER A 160 -1.43 -13.71 1.15
CA SER A 160 -2.33 -13.59 2.30
C SER A 160 -3.05 -14.90 2.66
N GLY A 161 -2.87 -15.98 1.89
CA GLY A 161 -3.50 -17.27 2.15
C GLY A 161 -5.00 -17.30 1.84
N VAL A 162 -5.51 -16.35 1.04
CA VAL A 162 -6.93 -16.35 0.64
C VAL A 162 -7.19 -17.57 -0.24
N PRO A 163 -8.22 -18.40 0.04
CA PRO A 163 -8.53 -19.56 -0.78
C PRO A 163 -8.71 -19.17 -2.25
N ARG A 164 -8.11 -19.95 -3.16
CA ARG A 164 -8.04 -19.59 -4.59
C ARG A 164 -9.40 -19.24 -5.19
N TRP A 165 -10.44 -20.02 -4.92
CA TRP A 165 -11.77 -19.73 -5.46
C TRP A 165 -12.29 -18.35 -5.01
N LEU A 166 -12.01 -17.95 -3.76
CA LEU A 166 -12.40 -16.66 -3.21
C LEU A 166 -11.52 -15.53 -3.74
N ALA A 167 -10.22 -15.78 -3.94
CA ALA A 167 -9.31 -14.80 -4.54
C ALA A 167 -9.78 -14.36 -5.94
N PHE A 168 -10.33 -15.30 -6.73
CA PHE A 168 -10.84 -15.01 -8.09
C PHE A 168 -12.32 -14.59 -8.12
N ALA A 169 -13.15 -15.05 -7.17
CA ALA A 169 -14.56 -14.68 -7.08
C ALA A 169 -14.82 -13.37 -6.30
N GLY A 170 -13.83 -12.89 -5.54
CA GLY A 170 -13.90 -11.64 -4.81
C GLY A 170 -13.75 -10.40 -5.71
N PRO A 171 -14.14 -9.21 -5.24
CA PRO A 171 -14.09 -7.98 -6.05
C PRO A 171 -12.71 -7.66 -6.64
N PHE A 172 -11.64 -7.94 -5.89
CA PHE A 172 -10.25 -7.81 -6.35
C PHE A 172 -9.98 -8.72 -7.56
N GLY A 173 -10.26 -10.02 -7.45
CA GLY A 173 -10.03 -10.97 -8.54
C GLY A 173 -10.97 -10.78 -9.73
N ILE A 174 -12.22 -10.37 -9.50
CA ILE A 174 -13.17 -10.04 -10.58
C ILE A 174 -12.62 -8.86 -11.38
N LEU A 175 -12.23 -7.76 -10.73
CA LEU A 175 -11.70 -6.58 -11.42
C LEU A 175 -10.47 -6.94 -12.26
N SER A 176 -9.55 -7.73 -11.70
CA SER A 176 -8.37 -8.21 -12.44
C SER A 176 -8.74 -9.14 -13.60
N SER A 177 -9.79 -9.95 -13.47
CA SER A 177 -10.19 -10.94 -14.49
C SER A 177 -10.98 -10.37 -15.67
N ILE A 178 -11.67 -9.24 -15.49
CA ILE A 178 -12.49 -8.61 -16.55
C ILE A 178 -11.68 -7.72 -17.50
N ILE A 179 -10.46 -7.31 -17.11
CA ILE A 179 -9.59 -6.56 -18.01
C ILE A 179 -9.02 -7.50 -19.10
N ILE A 180 -8.82 -6.94 -20.29
CA ILE A 180 -8.28 -7.66 -21.45
C ILE A 180 -7.08 -6.86 -21.98
N PRO A 181 -5.86 -7.18 -21.54
CA PRO A 181 -4.65 -6.54 -22.04
C PRO A 181 -4.24 -7.04 -23.43
N LYS A 182 -3.27 -6.37 -24.05
CA LYS A 182 -2.73 -6.71 -25.40
C LYS A 182 -2.27 -8.16 -25.55
N VAL A 183 -1.84 -8.82 -24.47
CA VAL A 183 -1.44 -10.24 -24.48
C VAL A 183 -2.60 -11.21 -24.74
N GLY A 184 -3.84 -10.72 -24.73
CA GLY A 184 -5.03 -11.52 -24.95
C GLY A 184 -5.55 -12.19 -23.67
N TRP A 185 -6.84 -12.50 -23.67
CA TRP A 185 -7.55 -12.96 -22.46
C TRP A 185 -7.05 -14.30 -21.91
N LYS A 186 -6.70 -15.26 -22.79
CA LYS A 186 -6.22 -16.58 -22.37
C LYS A 186 -4.90 -16.48 -21.61
N GLU A 187 -3.95 -15.74 -22.17
CA GLU A 187 -2.64 -15.54 -21.56
C GLU A 187 -2.75 -14.70 -20.28
N TRP A 188 -3.59 -13.66 -20.30
CA TRP A 188 -3.87 -12.87 -19.11
C TRP A 188 -4.39 -13.71 -17.93
N ARG A 189 -5.33 -14.63 -18.18
CA ARG A 189 -5.82 -15.54 -17.13
C ARG A 189 -4.76 -16.52 -16.65
N ARG A 190 -3.85 -16.95 -17.52
CA ARG A 190 -2.70 -17.77 -17.13
C ARG A 190 -1.79 -17.00 -16.18
N LEU A 191 -1.45 -15.75 -16.53
CA LEU A 191 -0.61 -14.87 -15.71
C LEU A 191 -1.25 -14.53 -14.35
N LEU A 192 -2.56 -14.29 -14.28
CA LEU A 192 -3.25 -14.08 -13.00
C LEU A 192 -3.20 -15.30 -12.08
N LYS A 193 -3.42 -16.50 -12.64
CA LYS A 193 -3.30 -17.77 -11.89
C LYS A 193 -1.88 -18.00 -11.41
N GLU A 194 -0.91 -17.62 -12.24
CA GLU A 194 0.50 -17.73 -11.94
C GLU A 194 0.93 -16.76 -10.83
N ALA A 195 0.50 -15.49 -10.90
CA ALA A 195 0.72 -14.52 -9.83
C ALA A 195 0.21 -15.03 -8.48
N TYR A 196 -1.03 -15.53 -8.44
CA TYR A 196 -1.59 -16.14 -7.24
C TYR A 196 -0.76 -17.33 -6.74
N ARG A 197 -0.33 -18.22 -7.65
CA ARG A 197 0.51 -19.38 -7.31
C ARG A 197 1.83 -18.94 -6.67
N ARG A 198 2.51 -17.97 -7.27
CA ARG A 198 3.78 -17.41 -6.75
C ARG A 198 3.62 -16.85 -5.34
N GLY A 199 2.55 -16.10 -5.08
CA GLY A 199 2.27 -15.57 -3.73
C GLY A 199 2.00 -16.68 -2.71
N ALA A 200 1.23 -17.70 -3.09
CA ALA A 200 0.95 -18.84 -2.21
C ALA A 200 2.21 -19.67 -1.91
N GLN A 201 3.13 -19.80 -2.86
CA GLN A 201 4.42 -20.45 -2.66
C GLN A 201 5.33 -19.68 -1.72
N ALA A 202 5.43 -18.35 -1.90
CA ALA A 202 6.18 -17.48 -0.98
C ALA A 202 5.65 -17.61 0.45
N ARG A 203 4.31 -17.58 0.64
CA ARG A 203 3.69 -17.82 1.97
C ARG A 203 4.08 -19.17 2.58
N ALA A 204 4.10 -20.22 1.76
CA ALA A 204 4.44 -21.56 2.22
C ALA A 204 5.92 -21.68 2.63
N HIS A 205 6.79 -20.87 2.02
CA HIS A 205 8.20 -20.79 2.38
C HIS A 205 8.44 -19.98 3.65
N PHE A 206 7.86 -18.77 3.73
CA PHE A 206 8.04 -17.88 4.86
C PHE A 206 6.71 -17.16 5.21
N PRO A 207 6.28 -17.14 6.48
CA PRO A 207 5.04 -16.47 6.88
C PRO A 207 5.13 -14.95 6.67
N PRO A 208 4.27 -14.33 5.82
CA PRO A 208 4.37 -12.91 5.44
C PRO A 208 4.26 -11.94 6.62
N GLN A 209 3.45 -12.29 7.63
CA GLN A 209 3.32 -11.48 8.83
C GLN A 209 4.63 -11.36 9.64
N ALA A 210 5.61 -12.24 9.40
CA ALA A 210 6.89 -12.24 10.08
C ALA A 210 8.06 -11.74 9.19
N TYR A 211 7.79 -11.15 8.02
CA TYR A 211 8.84 -10.59 7.17
C TYR A 211 9.54 -9.44 7.91
N PRO A 212 10.87 -9.48 8.15
CA PRO A 212 11.60 -8.41 8.83
C PRO A 212 12.05 -7.32 7.83
N TYR A 213 11.10 -6.65 7.17
CA TYR A 213 11.37 -5.69 6.08
C TYR A 213 12.49 -4.68 6.37
N GLU A 214 12.53 -4.14 7.59
CA GLU A 214 13.52 -3.16 8.04
C GLU A 214 14.96 -3.69 7.96
N GLU A 215 15.15 -4.98 8.28
CA GLU A 215 16.44 -5.68 8.18
C GLU A 215 16.77 -6.11 6.74
N LEU A 216 15.75 -6.23 5.89
CA LEU A 216 15.87 -6.68 4.51
C LEU A 216 16.14 -5.52 3.55
N PHE A 217 15.69 -4.29 3.86
CA PHE A 217 15.92 -3.13 3.01
C PHE A 217 17.39 -2.91 2.61
N PRO A 218 18.39 -2.96 3.51
CA PRO A 218 19.77 -2.74 3.09
C PRO A 218 20.37 -3.91 2.30
N ARG A 219 19.71 -5.08 2.23
CA ARG A 219 20.26 -6.29 1.60
C ARG A 219 20.03 -6.34 0.09
N PRO A 220 20.91 -7.01 -0.68
CA PRO A 220 20.69 -7.24 -2.12
C PRO A 220 19.32 -7.86 -2.41
N LEU A 221 18.61 -7.33 -3.41
CA LEU A 221 17.24 -7.78 -3.71
C LEU A 221 17.15 -9.27 -4.05
N SER A 222 18.18 -9.84 -4.68
CA SER A 222 18.26 -11.28 -4.98
C SER A 222 18.29 -12.12 -3.69
N GLU A 223 19.11 -11.73 -2.71
CA GLU A 223 19.19 -12.41 -1.42
C GLU A 223 17.89 -12.29 -0.62
N VAL A 224 17.24 -11.12 -0.68
CA VAL A 224 15.94 -10.91 -0.03
C VAL A 224 14.88 -11.85 -0.64
N ARG A 225 14.84 -11.94 -1.98
CA ARG A 225 13.91 -12.85 -2.67
C ARG A 225 14.18 -14.31 -2.32
N GLU A 226 15.45 -14.72 -2.30
CA GLU A 226 15.83 -16.07 -1.90
C GLU A 226 15.41 -16.37 -0.45
N TYR A 227 15.72 -15.48 0.50
CA TYR A 227 15.35 -15.60 1.90
C TYR A 227 13.83 -15.73 2.13
N LEU A 228 13.03 -15.06 1.30
CA LEU A 228 11.57 -15.08 1.38
C LEU A 228 10.94 -16.16 0.48
N GLY A 229 11.74 -16.94 -0.25
CA GLY A 229 11.24 -17.96 -1.19
C GLY A 229 10.43 -17.38 -2.36
N ILE A 230 10.78 -16.16 -2.80
CA ILE A 230 10.11 -15.45 -3.89
C ILE A 230 10.91 -15.64 -5.17
N GLU A 231 10.41 -16.47 -6.09
CA GLU A 231 11.01 -16.63 -7.41
C GLU A 231 10.94 -15.32 -8.21
N PRO A 232 12.04 -14.83 -8.81
CA PRO A 232 12.00 -13.65 -9.67
C PRO A 232 11.18 -13.91 -10.94
N LEU A 233 10.65 -12.85 -11.54
CA LEU A 233 10.05 -12.96 -12.88
C LEU A 233 11.12 -13.27 -13.93
N PRO A 234 10.75 -13.88 -15.07
CA PRO A 234 11.66 -14.06 -16.19
C PRO A 234 12.30 -12.73 -16.61
N GLU A 235 13.56 -12.78 -17.03
CA GLU A 235 14.27 -11.62 -17.53
C GLU A 235 13.49 -10.94 -18.67
N GLY A 236 13.40 -9.61 -18.62
CA GLY A 236 12.65 -8.81 -19.60
C GLY A 236 11.12 -8.86 -19.46
N PHE A 237 10.56 -9.55 -18.46
CA PHE A 237 9.12 -9.49 -18.21
C PHE A 237 8.69 -8.06 -17.89
N SER A 238 7.77 -7.52 -18.69
CA SER A 238 7.20 -6.20 -18.47
C SER A 238 5.75 -6.14 -18.94
N THR A 239 4.91 -5.56 -18.09
CA THR A 239 3.50 -5.26 -18.36
C THR A 239 3.29 -3.87 -18.98
N ALA A 240 4.37 -3.10 -19.13
CA ALA A 240 4.33 -1.73 -19.63
C ALA A 240 3.58 -1.65 -20.97
N GLY A 241 2.55 -0.80 -20.99
CA GLY A 241 1.82 -0.50 -22.20
C GLY A 241 0.79 -1.54 -22.67
N TRP A 242 0.56 -2.61 -21.90
CA TRP A 242 -0.44 -3.63 -22.24
C TRP A 242 -1.89 -3.13 -22.20
N LEU A 243 -2.15 -2.06 -21.45
CA LEU A 243 -3.47 -1.43 -21.32
C LEU A 243 -3.49 0.05 -21.73
N ASN A 244 -2.42 0.54 -22.36
CA ASN A 244 -2.38 1.90 -22.92
C ASN A 244 -3.55 2.09 -23.88
N GLY A 245 -4.43 3.04 -23.57
CA GLY A 245 -5.60 3.37 -24.40
C GLY A 245 -6.91 2.65 -24.04
N SER A 246 -6.91 1.71 -23.08
CA SER A 246 -8.18 1.16 -22.55
C SER A 246 -8.91 2.20 -21.68
N PHE A 247 -10.25 2.11 -21.56
CA PHE A 247 -11.01 3.05 -20.71
C PHE A 247 -10.55 2.99 -19.24
N LEU A 248 -10.34 1.79 -18.71
CA LEU A 248 -9.78 1.56 -17.39
C LEU A 248 -8.33 2.06 -17.32
N GLY A 249 -7.48 1.73 -18.30
CA GLY A 249 -6.10 2.23 -18.37
C GLY A 249 -6.01 3.76 -18.37
N ARG A 250 -6.91 4.46 -19.06
CA ARG A 250 -6.99 5.94 -19.01
C ARG A 250 -7.43 6.48 -17.65
N LYS A 251 -8.33 5.79 -16.94
CA LYS A 251 -8.79 6.16 -15.59
C LYS A 251 -7.73 5.87 -14.51
N PHE A 252 -6.91 4.84 -14.70
CA PHE A 252 -5.80 4.46 -13.81
C PHE A 252 -4.51 5.25 -14.10
N ALA A 253 -4.21 5.59 -15.35
CA ALA A 253 -3.05 6.39 -15.73
C ALA A 253 -3.08 7.82 -15.15
N THR A 254 -4.24 8.33 -14.75
CA THR A 254 -4.35 9.60 -14.03
C THR A 254 -4.04 9.47 -12.53
N GLY A 255 -3.81 8.27 -11.99
CA GLY A 255 -3.51 8.06 -10.57
C GLY A 255 -4.56 8.66 -9.62
N PHE A 256 -4.13 8.98 -8.41
CA PHE A 256 -4.86 9.83 -7.46
C PHE A 256 -4.87 11.32 -7.88
N ALA A 257 -4.49 11.66 -9.11
CA ALA A 257 -4.52 13.05 -9.54
C ALA A 257 -5.96 13.59 -9.43
N PRO A 258 -6.13 14.82 -8.94
CA PRO A 258 -7.46 15.41 -8.80
C PRO A 258 -8.21 15.34 -10.13
N LYS A 259 -9.50 14.97 -10.06
CA LYS A 259 -10.39 14.97 -11.22
C LYS A 259 -10.24 16.31 -11.94
N LYS A 260 -9.75 16.30 -13.19
CA LYS A 260 -9.96 17.42 -14.11
C LYS A 260 -11.46 17.58 -14.27
N ASN A 261 -12.06 18.49 -13.51
CA ASN A 261 -13.44 18.89 -13.72
C ASN A 261 -13.55 19.37 -15.17
N LYS A 262 -14.46 18.78 -15.94
CA LYS A 262 -14.87 19.27 -17.27
C LYS A 262 -15.71 20.56 -17.13
N ALA A 263 -15.20 21.54 -16.39
CA ALA A 263 -15.79 22.86 -16.28
C ALA A 263 -14.85 23.85 -17.00
N LYS A 264 -15.23 24.14 -18.25
CA LYS A 264 -14.92 25.34 -19.05
C LYS A 264 -13.48 25.92 -18.98
N ASN A 265 -12.78 25.73 -20.10
CA ASN A 265 -11.63 26.48 -20.69
C ASN A 265 -11.28 27.89 -20.16
N LYS A 266 -11.03 28.11 -18.86
CA LYS A 266 -10.47 29.39 -18.39
C LYS A 266 -9.40 29.29 -17.27
N SER A 267 -9.22 28.12 -16.64
CA SER A 267 -8.30 27.95 -15.50
C SER A 267 -7.05 27.12 -15.80
N GLN A 268 -6.69 26.94 -17.07
CA GLN A 268 -5.54 26.10 -17.45
C GLN A 268 -4.19 26.68 -16.97
N LYS A 269 -4.12 28.00 -16.72
CA LYS A 269 -2.95 28.67 -16.11
C LYS A 269 -2.93 28.66 -14.57
N GLU A 270 -4.05 28.39 -13.90
CA GLU A 270 -4.13 28.43 -12.42
C GLU A 270 -3.89 27.05 -11.78
N ALA A 271 -4.12 25.96 -12.52
CA ALA A 271 -3.86 24.60 -12.03
C ALA A 271 -2.36 24.24 -12.02
N GLU A 272 -1.53 24.94 -12.79
CA GLU A 272 -0.07 24.76 -12.85
C GLU A 272 0.67 25.50 -11.71
N SER A 273 -0.02 26.33 -10.91
CA SER A 273 0.61 27.12 -9.83
C SER A 273 0.32 26.62 -8.41
N LYS A 274 -0.42 25.51 -8.25
CA LYS A 274 -0.64 24.93 -6.92
C LYS A 274 0.50 23.97 -6.58
N PRO A 275 1.19 24.15 -5.45
CA PRO A 275 2.25 23.24 -5.03
C PRO A 275 1.70 21.82 -4.89
N ASP A 276 2.49 20.82 -5.29
CA ASP A 276 2.13 19.42 -5.16
C ASP A 276 1.85 19.09 -3.69
N ILE A 277 0.59 18.79 -3.38
CA ILE A 277 0.12 18.49 -2.02
C ILE A 277 0.89 17.30 -1.43
N SER A 278 1.32 16.35 -2.26
CA SER A 278 2.12 15.19 -1.83
C SER A 278 3.51 15.64 -1.40
N ALA A 279 4.16 16.49 -2.19
CA ALA A 279 5.47 17.06 -1.87
C ALA A 279 5.42 17.92 -0.60
N LEU A 280 4.39 18.77 -0.45
CA LEU A 280 4.18 19.54 0.77
C LEU A 280 3.89 18.65 1.99
N SER A 281 3.16 17.55 1.81
CA SER A 281 2.93 16.60 2.90
C SER A 281 4.22 15.90 3.29
N GLN A 282 5.08 15.51 2.33
CA GLN A 282 6.39 14.91 2.61
C GLN A 282 7.27 15.90 3.37
N LEU A 283 7.24 17.17 2.97
CA LEU A 283 7.98 18.25 3.62
C LEU A 283 7.66 18.43 5.11
N VAL A 284 6.40 18.19 5.49
CA VAL A 284 5.96 18.21 6.90
C VAL A 284 6.62 17.06 7.68
N ILE A 285 6.67 15.86 7.10
CA ILE A 285 7.28 14.68 7.73
C ILE A 285 8.80 14.83 7.84
N ASP A 286 9.45 15.33 6.78
CA ASP A 286 10.88 15.57 6.76
C ASP A 286 11.32 16.62 7.80
N ARG A 287 10.40 17.53 8.19
CA ARG A 287 10.60 18.51 9.27
C ARG A 287 10.28 17.98 10.67
N GLY A 288 10.07 16.68 10.82
CA GLY A 288 9.97 16.02 12.13
C GLY A 288 8.56 15.86 12.68
N VAL A 289 7.52 16.12 11.90
CA VAL A 289 6.18 15.65 12.25
C VAL A 289 6.07 14.17 11.98
N HIS A 290 5.68 13.39 12.98
CA HIS A 290 5.48 11.97 12.80
C HIS A 290 4.28 11.68 11.88
N TRP A 291 4.42 10.72 10.95
CA TRP A 291 3.42 10.45 9.91
C TRP A 291 2.06 10.03 10.48
N ARG A 292 2.03 9.30 11.60
CA ARG A 292 0.78 8.93 12.31
C ARG A 292 0.00 10.18 12.74
N ASP A 293 0.68 11.15 13.35
CA ASP A 293 0.04 12.35 13.87
C ASP A 293 -0.49 13.22 12.73
N PHE A 294 0.32 13.37 11.68
CA PHE A 294 -0.13 14.04 10.45
C PHE A 294 -1.38 13.38 9.87
N MET A 295 -1.43 12.05 9.76
CA MET A 295 -2.56 11.34 9.15
C MET A 295 -3.82 11.29 10.05
N ARG A 296 -3.65 11.47 11.35
CA ARG A 296 -4.74 11.63 12.34
C ARG A 296 -5.30 13.05 12.38
N ALA A 297 -4.47 14.04 12.09
CA ALA A 297 -4.87 15.45 12.08
C ALA A 297 -6.03 15.69 11.11
N GLY A 298 -6.95 16.58 11.50
CA GLY A 298 -8.05 17.04 10.65
C GLY A 298 -7.52 17.72 9.38
N LYS A 299 -8.34 17.78 8.32
CA LYS A 299 -7.92 18.34 7.02
C LYS A 299 -7.39 19.77 7.13
N GLU A 300 -8.06 20.61 7.91
CA GLU A 300 -7.64 21.99 8.14
C GLU A 300 -6.29 22.07 8.86
N CYS A 301 -6.05 21.23 9.86
CA CYS A 301 -4.75 21.14 10.54
C CYS A 301 -3.66 20.66 9.56
N GLN A 302 -3.94 19.65 8.72
CA GLN A 302 -2.99 19.21 7.68
C GLN A 302 -2.66 20.32 6.68
N GLU A 303 -3.64 21.15 6.30
CA GLU A 303 -3.43 22.31 5.43
C GLU A 303 -2.53 23.34 6.09
N ARG A 304 -2.80 23.71 7.35
CA ARG A 304 -1.95 24.64 8.12
C ARG A 304 -0.52 24.11 8.32
N LEU A 305 -0.37 22.80 8.61
CA LEU A 305 0.95 22.16 8.71
C LEU A 305 1.74 22.27 7.40
N ARG A 306 1.10 22.06 6.25
CA ARG A 306 1.74 22.21 4.93
C ARG A 306 2.17 23.65 4.68
N GLU A 307 1.33 24.63 5.03
CA GLU A 307 1.65 26.06 4.90
C GLU A 307 2.83 26.47 5.79
N LEU A 308 2.83 26.01 7.06
CA LEU A 308 3.94 26.21 7.98
C LEU A 308 5.23 25.57 7.47
N ALA A 309 5.17 24.34 6.97
CA ALA A 309 6.34 23.68 6.39
C ALA A 309 6.88 24.42 5.15
N ALA A 310 5.99 24.87 4.26
CA ALA A 310 6.35 25.65 3.07
C ALA A 310 7.00 27.00 3.39
N SER A 311 6.59 27.65 4.49
CA SER A 311 7.18 28.90 4.97
C SER A 311 8.48 28.70 5.77
N GLY A 312 8.94 27.47 5.93
CA GLY A 312 10.19 27.16 6.62
C GLY A 312 10.09 27.15 8.15
N ALA A 313 8.89 26.94 8.70
CA ALA A 313 8.70 26.82 10.14
C ALA A 313 9.55 25.68 10.74
N SER A 314 9.94 25.86 12.01
CA SER A 314 10.72 24.87 12.76
C SER A 314 9.87 23.66 13.15
N SER A 315 10.54 22.57 13.56
CA SER A 315 9.87 21.35 14.01
C SER A 315 8.98 21.61 15.22
N GLU A 316 9.43 22.42 16.17
CA GLU A 316 8.69 22.79 17.38
C GLU A 316 7.38 23.52 17.03
N ARG A 317 7.43 24.41 16.02
CA ARG A 317 6.25 25.14 15.57
C ARG A 317 5.23 24.20 14.92
N LEU A 318 5.69 23.21 14.14
CA LEU A 318 4.82 22.22 13.53
C LEU A 318 4.20 21.29 14.59
N GLN A 319 4.96 20.89 15.61
CA GLN A 319 4.42 20.08 16.72
C GLN A 319 3.39 20.85 17.57
N ALA A 320 3.63 22.14 17.80
CA ALA A 320 2.66 22.99 18.49
C ALA A 320 1.32 23.06 17.74
N GLU A 321 1.33 23.08 16.40
CA GLU A 321 0.13 23.09 15.58
C GLU A 321 -0.69 21.78 15.67
N LEU A 322 -0.04 20.63 15.88
CA LEU A 322 -0.74 19.36 16.11
C LEU A 322 -1.48 19.31 17.46
N SER A 323 -1.07 20.15 18.41
CA SER A 323 -1.62 20.20 19.77
C SER A 323 -2.78 21.19 19.94
N ASN A 324 -3.06 21.99 18.90
CA ASN A 324 -4.13 23.00 18.86
C ASN A 324 -5.40 22.47 18.19
#